data_AF-A0AAE1FX31-F1
#
_entry.id   AF-A0AAE1FX31-F1
#
_cell.length_a   1.000
_cell.length_b   1.000
_cell.length_c   1.000
_cell.angle_alpha   90.00
_cell.angle_beta   90.00
_cell.angle_gamma   90.00
#
_symmetry.space_group_name_H-M   'P 1'
#
loop_
_entity.id
_entity.type
_entity.pdbx_description
1 polymer ?
#
loop_
_entity_poly.entity_id
_entity_poly.type
_entity_poly.pdbx_seq_one_letter_code
_entity_poly.pdbx_strand_id
1 'polypeptide(L)'
;MATEINNMDTYNEALMSAELSRFWSTVNRKFDHERPQLNFSPRVPVHHSHLHDLVNADLQPENDPSNYLRETPTKQQDDPAPVYEDDIGLSDVEEVTTEDLRLCSNDRTGVCVVDGGEIGDVPATFIVSGLRPYECPVVGMYVHTAIVPGFSYKVRQLDSTRMLFKARPLVLESIGRGYGKRITFVGDTFNTNDNYFWSDTHPQGYGFSVSLVHEGDNFTIIDANNFPVATAQVNKVLEPQEEVEHTVNSLGCVEKKARVGLICRVSYFDSARQQVHLLLVKGIAHAVKAKGSRSKAVLKKIVDCCVGEERGWTLVAGTDNVRVSVVSGDNISDVPTKYSIKGLLPHELPVIGTYVDARIATGFHYRVRPADSRRPLFQGCALLLQAIGRGYGKRLTFAGDKLNNNENYFWSDSNPEGYGFTIQAVSPGDYFRIRSSCDEDLGRARVFRADVPQVEESTTISAEGHLTKRVRVTLTCDITFNNEEDHTLIVTGTAVVERRGRVARVLRLEEVALGSQINVLFLHSCKTLLFVRE
;
A
#
# COMPACT_ATOMS: atom_id res chain seq x y z
N MET A 1 -20.71 53.25 -21.85
CA MET A 1 -19.66 52.25 -21.54
C MET A 1 -19.05 52.37 -20.14
N ALA A 2 -19.54 53.24 -19.23
CA ALA A 2 -19.11 53.25 -17.82
C ALA A 2 -20.22 52.83 -16.83
N THR A 3 -21.40 52.47 -17.32
CA THR A 3 -22.59 52.16 -16.50
C THR A 3 -22.98 50.68 -16.52
N GLU A 4 -22.34 49.85 -17.34
CA GLU A 4 -22.62 48.40 -17.43
C GLU A 4 -21.64 47.53 -16.63
N ILE A 5 -20.53 48.09 -16.12
CA ILE A 5 -19.52 47.34 -15.37
C ILE A 5 -19.89 47.24 -13.87
N ASN A 6 -20.60 48.22 -13.31
CA ASN A 6 -20.97 48.21 -11.88
C ASN A 6 -22.14 47.27 -11.50
N ASN A 7 -22.92 46.78 -12.48
CA ASN A 7 -24.05 45.88 -12.22
C ASN A 7 -23.65 44.40 -12.25
N MET A 8 -22.45 44.06 -12.72
CA MET A 8 -21.98 42.68 -12.84
C MET A 8 -21.26 42.20 -11.57
N ASP A 9 -20.63 43.11 -10.82
CA ASP A 9 -19.96 42.80 -9.54
C ASP A 9 -20.97 42.63 -8.39
N THR A 10 -22.05 43.41 -8.38
CA THR A 10 -23.12 43.29 -7.37
C THR A 10 -23.96 42.02 -7.51
N TYR A 11 -24.05 41.44 -8.72
CA TYR A 11 -24.76 40.19 -8.95
C TYR A 11 -23.96 38.96 -8.49
N ASN A 12 -22.63 39.02 -8.56
CA ASN A 12 -21.74 37.93 -8.13
C ASN A 12 -21.57 37.87 -6.61
N GLU A 13 -21.55 39.01 -5.91
CA GLU A 13 -21.51 39.02 -4.43
C GLU A 13 -22.80 38.50 -3.80
N ALA A 14 -23.96 38.82 -4.40
CA ALA A 14 -25.26 38.34 -3.92
C ALA A 14 -25.43 36.82 -4.10
N LEU A 15 -24.90 36.27 -5.21
CA LEU A 15 -24.93 34.82 -5.47
C LEU A 15 -24.02 34.05 -4.50
N MET A 16 -22.79 34.55 -4.27
CA MET A 16 -21.82 33.95 -3.34
C MET A 16 -22.30 33.98 -1.89
N SER A 17 -22.96 35.07 -1.47
CA SER A 17 -23.57 35.19 -0.14
C SER A 17 -24.74 34.20 0.07
N ALA A 18 -25.57 33.99 -0.96
CA ALA A 18 -26.67 33.04 -0.92
C ALA A 18 -26.20 31.58 -0.89
N GLU A 19 -25.12 31.24 -1.60
CA GLU A 19 -24.52 29.91 -1.59
C GLU A 19 -23.78 29.60 -0.28
N LEU A 20 -23.07 30.57 0.29
CA LEU A 20 -22.45 30.43 1.62
C LEU A 20 -23.50 30.27 2.74
N SER A 21 -24.63 30.98 2.66
CA SER A 21 -25.73 30.83 3.63
C SER A 21 -26.44 29.46 3.51
N ARG A 22 -26.57 28.91 2.29
CA ARG A 22 -27.04 27.53 2.06
C ARG A 22 -26.05 26.47 2.55
N PHE A 23 -24.75 26.72 2.40
CA PHE A 23 -23.71 25.84 2.91
C PHE A 23 -23.72 25.78 4.44
N TRP A 24 -23.76 26.93 5.13
CA TRP A 24 -23.77 26.98 6.60
C TRP A 24 -25.06 26.44 7.22
N SER A 25 -26.23 26.63 6.59
CA SER A 25 -27.49 26.01 7.06
C SER A 25 -27.51 24.49 6.89
N THR A 26 -26.81 23.95 5.88
CA THR A 26 -26.67 22.50 5.67
C THR A 26 -25.68 21.87 6.65
N VAL A 27 -24.61 22.59 7.00
CA VAL A 27 -23.61 22.16 8.00
C VAL A 27 -24.20 22.16 9.42
N ASN A 28 -24.97 23.20 9.80
CA ASN A 28 -25.62 23.24 11.12
C ASN A 28 -26.69 22.15 11.28
N ARG A 29 -27.42 21.81 10.21
CA ARG A 29 -28.45 20.74 10.24
C ARG A 29 -27.87 19.33 10.39
N LYS A 30 -26.58 19.13 10.08
CA LYS A 30 -25.86 17.87 10.29
C LYS A 30 -25.25 17.73 11.70
N PHE A 31 -25.07 18.83 12.43
CA PHE A 31 -24.47 18.81 13.77
C PHE A 31 -25.48 18.70 14.93
N ASP A 32 -26.78 18.86 14.67
CA ASP A 32 -27.83 18.77 15.70
C ASP A 32 -28.37 17.34 15.95
N HIS A 33 -27.89 16.31 15.23
CA HIS A 33 -28.38 14.93 15.36
C HIS A 33 -27.47 13.94 16.10
N GLU A 34 -26.35 14.37 16.68
CA GLU A 34 -25.46 13.47 17.45
C GLU A 34 -25.00 14.07 18.79
N ARG A 35 -25.95 14.43 19.66
CA ARG A 35 -25.68 14.58 21.10
C ARG A 35 -26.32 13.45 21.89
N PRO A 36 -25.56 12.56 22.55
CA PRO A 36 -26.10 11.68 23.58
C PRO A 36 -26.50 12.53 24.79
N GLN A 37 -27.78 12.45 25.18
CA GLN A 37 -28.23 12.98 26.45
C GLN A 37 -27.79 12.05 27.58
N LEU A 38 -26.77 12.46 28.35
CA LEU A 38 -26.44 11.85 29.64
C LEU A 38 -27.33 12.46 30.72
N ASN A 39 -28.41 11.75 31.05
CA ASN A 39 -29.22 12.02 32.24
C ASN A 39 -28.50 11.51 33.49
N PHE A 40 -27.97 12.42 34.30
CA PHE A 40 -27.60 12.13 35.69
C PHE A 40 -28.71 12.59 36.62
N SER A 41 -29.36 11.65 37.31
CA SER A 41 -30.16 11.91 38.50
C SER A 41 -29.29 11.81 39.77
N PRO A 42 -29.49 12.66 40.79
CA PRO A 42 -28.69 12.65 42.00
C PRO A 42 -29.40 11.90 43.15
N ARG A 43 -28.70 11.00 43.86
CA ARG A 43 -29.05 10.60 45.24
C ARG A 43 -27.81 10.29 46.09
N VAL A 44 -27.48 11.26 46.95
CA VAL A 44 -27.21 11.25 48.42
C VAL A 44 -26.32 10.13 49.05
N PRO A 45 -25.43 10.47 50.01
CA PRO A 45 -24.35 9.61 50.51
C PRO A 45 -24.68 8.88 51.82
N VAL A 46 -23.93 7.82 52.14
CA VAL A 46 -23.84 7.26 53.50
C VAL A 46 -22.40 6.80 53.79
N HIS A 47 -21.92 7.18 54.97
CA HIS A 47 -20.60 6.90 55.57
C HIS A 47 -20.71 5.78 56.63
N HIS A 48 -19.54 5.27 57.06
CA HIS A 48 -19.25 4.33 58.19
C HIS A 48 -19.45 2.82 57.89
N SER A 49 -18.62 1.86 58.34
CA SER A 49 -17.38 1.82 59.14
C SER A 49 -16.93 0.35 59.38
N HIS A 50 -15.66 0.17 59.78
CA HIS A 50 -15.06 -0.88 60.65
C HIS A 50 -14.72 -2.31 60.14
N LEU A 51 -13.40 -2.57 60.19
CA LEU A 51 -12.63 -3.75 60.65
C LEU A 51 -13.37 -4.92 61.33
N HIS A 52 -13.00 -6.16 60.98
CA HIS A 52 -12.37 -7.15 61.89
C HIS A 52 -11.92 -8.44 61.17
N ASP A 53 -10.79 -8.97 61.62
CA ASP A 53 -10.10 -10.23 61.25
C ASP A 53 -10.84 -11.53 61.66
N LEU A 54 -10.38 -12.67 61.11
CA LEU A 54 -10.14 -14.03 61.71
C LEU A 54 -10.19 -15.09 60.56
N VAL A 55 -9.12 -15.79 60.14
CA VAL A 55 -8.26 -16.85 60.74
C VAL A 55 -8.78 -18.30 60.53
N ASN A 56 -7.94 -19.10 59.82
CA ASN A 56 -7.70 -20.57 59.80
C ASN A 56 -8.82 -21.53 59.30
N ALA A 57 -8.56 -22.72 58.71
CA ALA A 57 -7.40 -23.63 58.73
C ALA A 57 -7.37 -24.53 57.45
N ASP A 58 -6.18 -24.80 56.88
CA ASP A 58 -5.41 -26.07 56.90
C ASP A 58 -5.95 -27.29 56.13
N LEU A 59 -5.11 -27.83 55.24
CA LEU A 59 -4.61 -29.22 55.28
C LEU A 59 -3.39 -29.39 54.33
N GLN A 60 -2.22 -29.64 54.91
CA GLN A 60 -1.00 -30.23 54.28
C GLN A 60 -1.07 -31.78 54.31
N PRO A 61 -0.15 -32.57 53.69
CA PRO A 61 1.28 -32.76 54.09
C PRO A 61 2.29 -32.69 52.92
N GLU A 62 3.42 -31.97 53.08
CA GLU A 62 4.77 -32.45 53.46
C GLU A 62 5.54 -33.31 52.42
N ASN A 63 6.63 -32.77 51.83
CA ASN A 63 8.01 -33.02 52.29
C ASN A 63 9.09 -32.45 51.31
N ASP A 64 9.99 -31.66 51.89
CA ASP A 64 11.29 -31.15 51.39
C ASP A 64 12.31 -32.33 51.23
N PRO A 65 13.53 -32.23 50.60
CA PRO A 65 14.47 -31.11 50.73
C PRO A 65 15.43 -30.76 49.54
N SER A 66 15.90 -29.51 49.54
CA SER A 66 17.29 -29.06 49.32
C SER A 66 18.07 -29.29 48.00
N ASN A 67 18.52 -28.14 47.45
CA ASN A 67 19.91 -27.80 47.06
C ASN A 67 20.57 -28.22 45.71
N TYR A 68 20.99 -27.15 45.00
CA TYR A 68 22.23 -26.92 44.23
C TYR A 68 22.65 -27.78 43.02
N LEU A 69 22.59 -27.11 41.85
CA LEU A 69 23.61 -26.96 40.78
C LEU A 69 24.28 -28.17 40.09
N ARG A 70 24.55 -27.93 38.78
CA ARG A 70 25.28 -28.72 37.74
C ARG A 70 24.46 -29.85 37.11
N GLU A 71 24.43 -30.07 35.80
CA GLU A 71 25.35 -29.78 34.69
C GLU A 71 24.57 -29.78 33.34
N THR A 72 25.23 -29.26 32.29
CA THR A 72 24.86 -29.14 30.86
C THR A 72 24.20 -30.35 30.18
N PRO A 73 23.46 -30.12 29.07
CA PRO A 73 23.37 -31.07 27.97
C PRO A 73 24.00 -30.59 26.65
N THR A 74 24.61 -31.58 26.03
CA THR A 74 25.40 -31.73 24.81
C THR A 74 24.72 -31.30 23.51
N LYS A 75 25.56 -30.93 22.53
CA LYS A 75 25.24 -30.72 21.11
C LYS A 75 24.76 -32.01 20.41
N GLN A 76 23.69 -31.90 19.62
CA GLN A 76 23.34 -32.70 18.42
C GLN A 76 22.66 -31.72 17.46
N GLN A 77 23.36 -31.18 16.46
CA GLN A 77 23.49 -31.68 15.09
C GLN A 77 22.20 -31.46 14.28
N ASP A 78 22.04 -30.23 13.79
CA ASP A 78 21.00 -29.83 12.84
C ASP A 78 21.42 -30.22 11.42
N ASP A 79 20.55 -30.95 10.73
CA ASP A 79 20.62 -31.21 9.29
C ASP A 79 20.35 -29.92 8.49
N PRO A 80 21.00 -29.72 7.33
CA PRO A 80 20.88 -28.50 6.55
C PRO A 80 19.54 -28.39 5.80
N ALA A 81 18.96 -27.19 5.82
CA ALA A 81 17.81 -26.80 5.02
C ALA A 81 18.09 -26.91 3.50
N PRO A 82 17.07 -27.21 2.68
CA PRO A 82 17.24 -27.40 1.24
C PRO A 82 17.59 -26.09 0.52
N VAL A 83 18.60 -26.17 -0.33
CA VAL A 83 19.03 -25.15 -1.28
C VAL A 83 18.02 -25.12 -2.43
N TYR A 84 17.35 -23.98 -2.62
CA TYR A 84 16.70 -23.66 -3.89
C TYR A 84 17.67 -22.77 -4.67
N GLU A 85 18.38 -23.37 -5.62
CA GLU A 85 18.99 -22.66 -6.73
C GLU A 85 17.89 -22.46 -7.79
N ASP A 86 17.43 -21.22 -7.95
CA ASP A 86 16.86 -20.76 -9.20
C ASP A 86 17.74 -19.60 -9.69
N ASP A 87 18.67 -19.97 -10.56
CA ASP A 87 19.44 -19.07 -11.42
C ASP A 87 18.47 -18.33 -12.36
N ILE A 88 18.12 -17.09 -12.00
CA ILE A 88 17.57 -16.14 -12.96
C ILE A 88 18.77 -15.40 -13.57
N GLY A 89 19.06 -15.75 -14.82
CA GLY A 89 20.12 -15.15 -15.63
C GLY A 89 20.04 -13.63 -15.67
N LEU A 90 20.93 -12.99 -14.92
CA LEU A 90 21.34 -11.61 -15.08
C LEU A 90 22.25 -11.52 -16.31
N SER A 91 21.67 -11.53 -17.50
CA SER A 91 22.34 -11.07 -18.72
C SER A 91 21.88 -9.66 -19.03
N ASP A 92 22.85 -8.77 -19.19
CA ASP A 92 22.76 -7.37 -19.63
C ASP A 92 22.34 -6.34 -18.57
N VAL A 93 23.18 -6.20 -17.54
CA VAL A 93 23.30 -4.93 -16.80
C VAL A 93 24.35 -4.10 -17.52
N GLU A 94 23.92 -3.09 -18.26
CA GLU A 94 24.85 -2.03 -18.69
C GLU A 94 25.41 -1.35 -17.43
N GLU A 95 26.72 -1.49 -17.24
CA GLU A 95 27.47 -0.79 -16.21
C GLU A 95 27.38 0.72 -16.51
N VAL A 96 26.50 1.42 -15.79
CA VAL A 96 26.49 2.88 -15.79
C VAL A 96 27.79 3.35 -15.16
N THR A 97 28.71 3.81 -16.00
CA THR A 97 30.05 4.23 -15.58
C THR A 97 29.99 5.51 -14.76
N THR A 98 30.84 5.58 -13.74
CA THR A 98 30.97 6.69 -12.77
C THR A 98 31.43 8.04 -13.37
N GLU A 99 31.56 8.15 -14.69
CA GLU A 99 32.09 9.35 -15.36
C GLU A 99 31.02 10.38 -15.76
N ASP A 100 29.73 10.01 -15.80
CA ASP A 100 28.63 10.95 -16.13
C ASP A 100 28.16 11.81 -14.93
N LEU A 101 28.88 11.77 -13.79
CA LEU A 101 28.47 12.34 -12.50
C LEU A 101 29.08 13.70 -12.16
N ARG A 102 29.65 14.45 -13.09
CA ARG A 102 30.28 15.75 -12.78
C ARG A 102 29.94 16.83 -13.77
N LEU A 103 28.93 17.63 -13.47
CA LEU A 103 28.83 19.01 -13.95
C LEU A 103 28.09 19.87 -12.91
N CYS A 104 28.70 21.02 -12.60
CA CYS A 104 28.21 22.17 -11.83
C CYS A 104 28.41 22.15 -10.29
N SER A 105 29.63 22.45 -9.84
CA SER A 105 29.84 23.08 -8.53
C SER A 105 30.51 24.44 -8.73
N ASN A 106 29.76 25.52 -8.52
CA ASN A 106 30.34 26.85 -8.45
C ASN A 106 31.16 27.00 -7.17
N ASP A 107 32.39 27.48 -7.35
CA ASP A 107 33.34 27.90 -6.33
C ASP A 107 32.68 28.86 -5.32
N ARG A 108 32.34 28.34 -4.14
CA ARG A 108 32.21 29.16 -2.93
C ARG A 108 33.43 28.84 -2.10
N THR A 109 34.32 29.83 -1.99
CA THR A 109 35.42 29.82 -1.02
C THR A 109 34.86 29.32 0.31
N GLY A 110 35.38 28.20 0.81
CA GLY A 110 34.82 27.46 1.96
C GLY A 110 34.97 28.18 3.31
N VAL A 111 34.96 29.52 3.33
CA VAL A 111 35.01 30.37 4.51
C VAL A 111 33.83 31.33 4.44
N CYS A 112 33.00 31.37 5.49
CA CYS A 112 31.94 32.37 5.64
C CYS A 112 32.01 33.02 7.02
N VAL A 113 31.55 34.27 7.10
CA VAL A 113 31.43 35.00 8.37
C VAL A 113 29.95 35.02 8.74
N VAL A 114 29.64 34.63 9.97
CA VAL A 114 28.27 34.57 10.48
C VAL A 114 28.15 35.36 11.78
N ASP A 115 27.02 36.03 11.99
CA ASP A 115 26.76 36.82 13.19
C ASP A 115 25.43 36.42 13.84
N GLY A 116 25.45 36.13 15.14
CA GLY A 116 24.25 35.87 15.94
C GLY A 116 23.25 37.04 15.92
N GLY A 117 23.72 38.28 15.78
CA GLY A 117 22.86 39.46 15.70
C GLY A 117 21.94 39.47 14.47
N GLU A 118 22.42 38.94 13.33
CA GLU A 118 21.64 38.89 12.07
C GLU A 118 20.42 37.96 12.15
N ILE A 119 20.48 36.97 13.04
CA ILE A 119 19.39 36.00 13.26
C ILE A 119 18.54 36.36 14.48
N GLY A 120 18.75 37.54 15.06
CA GLY A 120 18.03 38.01 16.25
C GLY A 120 18.44 37.30 17.55
N ASP A 121 19.63 36.70 17.57
CA ASP A 121 20.24 36.11 18.77
C ASP A 121 21.31 37.08 19.34
N VAL A 122 22.09 36.62 20.33
CA VAL A 122 23.15 37.43 20.94
C VAL A 122 24.22 37.79 19.89
N PRO A 123 24.57 39.08 19.70
CA PRO A 123 25.56 39.51 18.71
C PRO A 123 26.93 38.91 18.99
N ALA A 124 27.41 38.08 18.07
CA ALA A 124 28.74 37.48 18.09
C ALA A 124 29.09 36.94 16.72
N THR A 125 30.27 37.33 16.25
CA THR A 125 30.76 37.00 14.92
C THR A 125 31.68 35.79 14.96
N PHE A 126 31.47 34.85 14.03
CA PHE A 126 32.29 33.66 13.87
C PHE A 126 32.77 33.54 12.42
N ILE A 127 34.02 33.09 12.25
CA ILE A 127 34.57 32.72 10.95
C ILE A 127 34.45 31.20 10.83
N VAL A 128 33.63 30.74 9.90
CA VAL A 128 33.36 29.32 9.69
C VAL A 128 34.08 28.88 8.43
N SER A 129 34.92 27.85 8.54
CA SER A 129 35.69 27.29 7.42
C SER A 129 35.35 25.82 7.16
N GLY A 130 35.54 25.35 5.92
CA GLY A 130 35.38 23.95 5.53
C GLY A 130 33.92 23.47 5.44
N LEU A 131 32.96 24.36 5.21
CA LEU A 131 31.58 23.99 4.87
C LEU A 131 31.50 23.38 3.47
N ARG A 132 30.68 22.35 3.34
CA ARG A 132 30.32 21.83 2.02
C ARG A 132 29.14 22.64 1.45
N PRO A 133 28.97 22.69 0.12
CA PRO A 133 27.95 23.54 -0.51
C PRO A 133 26.50 23.29 -0.03
N TYR A 134 26.21 22.07 0.43
CA TYR A 134 24.90 21.62 0.91
C TYR A 134 24.74 21.69 2.44
N GLU A 135 25.71 22.25 3.17
CA GLU A 135 25.69 22.31 4.64
C GLU A 135 25.36 23.71 5.16
N CYS A 136 24.61 23.75 6.27
CA CYS A 136 24.35 24.96 7.03
C CYS A 136 25.21 25.00 8.32
N PRO A 137 25.79 26.15 8.69
CA PRO A 137 26.65 26.24 9.86
C PRO A 137 25.91 26.31 11.20
N VAL A 138 26.53 25.72 12.23
CA VAL A 138 26.23 25.91 13.65
C VAL A 138 27.53 26.09 14.41
N VAL A 139 27.71 27.23 15.08
CA VAL A 139 28.93 27.54 15.84
C VAL A 139 28.63 28.50 16.98
N GLY A 140 29.05 28.16 18.20
CA GLY A 140 28.85 29.04 19.36
C GLY A 140 27.38 29.39 19.55
N MET A 141 27.05 30.68 19.42
CA MET A 141 25.66 31.18 19.52
C MET A 141 24.89 31.15 18.20
N TYR A 142 25.58 31.01 17.07
CA TYR A 142 24.99 31.07 15.76
C TYR A 142 24.45 29.70 15.34
N VAL A 143 23.15 29.65 15.01
CA VAL A 143 22.49 28.51 14.36
C VAL A 143 21.83 29.04 13.10
N HIS A 144 22.26 28.54 11.94
CA HIS A 144 21.71 28.99 10.67
C HIS A 144 20.17 28.84 10.64
N THR A 145 19.46 29.86 10.17
CA THR A 145 17.98 29.95 10.22
C THR A 145 17.26 28.83 9.47
N ALA A 146 17.93 28.21 8.49
CA ALA A 146 17.42 27.04 7.80
C ALA A 146 17.39 25.77 8.68
N ILE A 147 18.06 25.73 9.83
CA ILE A 147 18.09 24.58 10.72
C ILE A 147 16.88 24.67 11.65
N VAL A 148 15.86 23.85 11.37
CA VAL A 148 14.55 23.92 12.03
C VAL A 148 14.24 22.59 12.71
N PRO A 149 13.85 22.61 14.01
CA PRO A 149 13.39 21.41 14.69
C PRO A 149 12.19 20.77 13.96
N GLY A 150 12.13 19.45 13.93
CA GLY A 150 11.14 18.64 13.23
C GLY A 150 11.66 18.06 11.90
N PHE A 151 12.76 18.57 11.34
CA PHE A 151 13.41 18.01 10.15
C PHE A 151 14.60 17.11 10.51
N SER A 152 14.96 16.20 9.62
CA SER A 152 16.12 15.32 9.80
C SER A 152 17.39 15.92 9.21
N TYR A 153 18.50 15.75 9.92
CA TYR A 153 19.81 16.25 9.50
C TYR A 153 20.89 15.21 9.76
N LYS A 154 21.94 15.19 8.92
CA LYS A 154 23.24 14.63 9.28
C LYS A 154 24.14 15.77 9.75
N VAL A 155 24.99 15.49 10.73
CA VAL A 155 25.85 16.49 11.36
C VAL A 155 27.31 16.08 11.23
N ARG A 156 28.13 17.00 10.75
CA ARG A 156 29.59 16.85 10.60
C ARG A 156 30.31 17.87 11.46
N GLN A 157 31.42 17.49 12.08
CA GLN A 157 32.33 18.45 12.71
C GLN A 157 33.11 19.21 11.62
N LEU A 158 33.08 20.54 11.65
CA LEU A 158 33.84 21.37 10.73
C LEU A 158 35.31 21.35 11.14
N ASP A 159 36.23 21.24 10.18
CA ASP A 159 37.66 20.83 10.32
C ASP A 159 37.97 19.33 10.19
N SER A 160 36.95 18.47 10.12
CA SER A 160 37.16 17.03 9.98
C SER A 160 36.12 16.35 9.07
N THR A 161 36.35 15.08 8.79
CA THR A 161 35.39 14.18 8.13
C THR A 161 34.48 13.47 9.14
N ARG A 162 34.62 13.77 10.45
CA ARG A 162 33.89 13.07 11.51
C ARG A 162 32.41 13.46 11.48
N MET A 163 31.58 12.44 11.28
CA MET A 163 30.13 12.54 11.39
C MET A 163 29.70 12.20 12.81
N LEU A 164 28.76 12.97 13.36
CA LEU A 164 28.09 12.61 14.60
C LEU A 164 27.06 11.49 14.34
N PHE A 165 26.63 10.83 15.41
CA PHE A 165 25.55 9.84 15.41
C PHE A 165 25.71 8.70 14.39
N LYS A 166 26.96 8.28 14.14
CA LYS A 166 27.31 7.24 13.15
C LYS A 166 26.84 7.59 11.74
N ALA A 167 26.86 8.88 11.38
CA ALA A 167 26.38 9.42 10.11
C ALA A 167 24.90 9.16 9.79
N ARG A 168 24.11 8.73 10.79
CA ARG A 168 22.66 8.57 10.64
C ARG A 168 21.98 9.93 10.56
N PRO A 169 21.03 10.14 9.62
CA PRO A 169 20.16 11.31 9.68
C PRO A 169 19.20 11.16 10.85
N LEU A 170 19.15 12.15 11.74
CA LEU A 170 18.25 12.15 12.88
C LEU A 170 17.36 13.39 12.85
N VAL A 171 16.11 13.24 13.32
CA VAL A 171 15.18 14.36 13.46
C VAL A 171 15.67 15.28 14.58
N LEU A 172 15.89 16.55 14.26
CA LEU A 172 16.21 17.58 15.24
C LEU A 172 14.97 17.84 16.11
N GLU A 173 15.06 17.61 17.41
CA GLU A 173 13.93 17.79 18.33
C GLU A 173 13.87 19.20 18.90
N SER A 174 15.02 19.75 19.30
CA SER A 174 15.08 21.10 19.87
C SER A 174 16.45 21.74 19.75
N ILE A 175 16.44 23.07 19.77
CA ILE A 175 17.62 23.94 19.89
C ILE A 175 17.45 24.69 21.22
N GLY A 176 18.39 24.50 22.14
CA GLY A 176 18.41 25.14 23.45
C GLY A 176 18.68 26.65 23.36
N ARG A 177 18.50 27.35 24.49
CA ARG A 177 18.82 28.78 24.65
C ARG A 177 20.16 28.93 25.39
N GLY A 178 20.76 30.11 25.33
CA GLY A 178 22.03 30.44 26.02
C GLY A 178 23.20 30.69 25.07
N TYR A 179 24.41 30.78 25.63
CA TYR A 179 25.67 31.04 24.89
C TYR A 179 26.14 29.80 24.09
N GLY A 180 26.10 28.62 24.71
CA GLY A 180 26.13 27.34 24.01
C GLY A 180 24.71 26.86 23.76
N LYS A 181 24.34 26.57 22.52
CA LYS A 181 23.02 26.02 22.19
C LYS A 181 23.09 24.49 22.32
N ARG A 182 22.28 23.92 23.21
CA ARG A 182 22.09 22.47 23.27
C ARG A 182 21.30 22.02 22.04
N ILE A 183 21.94 21.30 21.13
CA ILE A 183 21.29 20.73 19.96
C ILE A 183 20.86 19.31 20.33
N THR A 184 19.55 19.04 20.33
CA THR A 184 18.99 17.75 20.74
C THR A 184 18.25 17.11 19.59
N PHE A 185 18.63 15.88 19.24
CA PHE A 185 17.96 15.04 18.25
C PHE A 185 17.12 13.97 18.94
N VAL A 186 16.18 13.39 18.20
CA VAL A 186 15.33 12.30 18.70
C VAL A 186 16.22 11.13 19.17
N GLY A 187 15.98 10.69 20.40
CA GLY A 187 16.63 9.53 21.01
C GLY A 187 15.97 8.21 20.62
N ASP A 188 16.70 7.12 20.77
CA ASP A 188 16.19 5.76 20.52
C ASP A 188 15.27 5.28 21.67
N THR A 189 15.34 5.90 22.87
CA THR A 189 14.52 5.55 24.04
C THR A 189 13.96 6.80 24.73
N PHE A 190 12.87 6.63 25.50
CA PHE A 190 12.19 7.74 26.17
C PHE A 190 12.97 8.31 27.38
N ASN A 191 13.72 7.47 28.10
CA ASN A 191 14.36 7.84 29.37
C ASN A 191 15.84 8.18 29.24
N THR A 192 16.48 7.81 28.14
CA THR A 192 17.91 8.04 27.88
C THR A 192 18.08 8.52 26.45
N ASN A 193 18.61 9.73 26.29
CA ASN A 193 18.89 10.32 24.98
C ASN A 193 20.31 10.89 24.97
N ASP A 194 21.21 10.17 24.30
CA ASP A 194 22.59 10.59 24.09
C ASP A 194 22.76 11.33 22.75
N ASN A 195 21.68 11.53 21.99
CA ASN A 195 21.71 12.20 20.69
C ASN A 195 21.66 13.73 20.86
N TYR A 196 22.59 14.31 21.63
CA TYR A 196 22.73 15.75 21.78
C TYR A 196 24.19 16.19 21.87
N PHE A 197 24.44 17.47 21.60
CA PHE A 197 25.72 18.14 21.82
C PHE A 197 25.51 19.64 22.05
N TRP A 198 26.56 20.36 22.41
CA TRP A 198 26.52 21.82 22.50
C TRP A 198 27.25 22.45 21.32
N SER A 199 26.66 23.48 20.73
CA SER A 199 27.16 24.17 19.52
C SER A 199 28.55 24.82 19.69
N ASP A 200 29.03 24.96 20.92
CA ASP A 200 30.34 25.52 21.30
C ASP A 200 31.35 24.45 21.76
N THR A 201 30.95 23.17 21.83
CA THR A 201 31.87 22.08 22.21
C THR A 201 33.00 21.91 21.19
N HIS A 202 32.74 22.23 19.92
CA HIS A 202 33.73 22.22 18.85
C HIS A 202 33.98 23.65 18.36
N PRO A 203 35.20 24.22 18.55
CA PRO A 203 35.47 25.64 18.24
C PRO A 203 35.21 26.03 16.78
N GLN A 204 35.42 25.09 15.85
CA GLN A 204 35.20 25.32 14.42
C GLN A 204 33.72 25.15 14.00
N GLY A 205 32.88 24.64 14.90
CA GLY A 205 31.45 24.44 14.67
C GLY A 205 31.10 23.14 13.92
N TYR A 206 29.88 23.10 13.40
CA TYR A 206 29.25 21.93 12.81
C TYR A 206 28.56 22.28 11.49
N GLY A 207 28.65 21.37 10.52
CA GLY A 207 27.91 21.44 9.25
C GLY A 207 26.68 20.53 9.32
N PHE A 208 25.51 21.10 9.04
CA PHE A 208 24.23 20.38 9.01
C PHE A 208 23.79 20.18 7.57
N SER A 209 23.61 18.93 7.15
CA SER A 209 23.01 18.60 5.85
C SER A 209 21.61 18.03 6.03
N VAL A 210 20.62 18.61 5.36
CA VAL A 210 19.23 18.15 5.43
C VAL A 210 19.06 16.74 4.85
N SER A 211 18.10 15.98 5.37
CA SER A 211 17.75 14.64 4.88
C SER A 211 16.23 14.51 4.85
N LEU A 212 15.62 14.66 3.67
CA LEU A 212 14.17 14.57 3.48
C LEU A 212 13.73 13.18 3.02
N VAL A 213 14.52 12.55 2.14
CA VAL A 213 14.28 11.20 1.60
C VAL A 213 15.26 10.19 2.21
N HIS A 214 14.81 8.97 2.50
CA HIS A 214 15.61 7.90 3.11
C HIS A 214 15.51 6.60 2.31
N GLU A 215 16.47 5.70 2.52
CA GLU A 215 16.42 4.35 1.98
C GLU A 215 15.22 3.60 2.57
N GLY A 216 14.50 2.87 1.72
CA GLY A 216 13.25 2.19 2.07
C GLY A 216 11.98 3.05 1.95
N ASP A 217 12.09 4.37 1.71
CA ASP A 217 10.93 5.21 1.40
C ASP A 217 10.22 4.69 0.14
N ASN A 218 8.89 4.64 0.19
CA ASN A 218 8.07 4.13 -0.91
C ASN A 218 7.21 5.24 -1.50
N PHE A 219 6.99 5.17 -2.81
CA PHE A 219 6.30 6.19 -3.58
C PHE A 219 5.38 5.56 -4.63
N THR A 220 4.32 6.28 -4.97
CA THR A 220 3.55 6.08 -6.20
C THR A 220 4.03 7.08 -7.25
N ILE A 221 4.44 6.59 -8.43
CA ILE A 221 4.81 7.44 -9.57
C ILE A 221 3.52 7.83 -10.31
N ILE A 222 3.31 9.14 -10.47
CA ILE A 222 2.20 9.71 -11.24
C ILE A 222 2.72 10.41 -12.50
N ASP A 223 1.96 10.27 -13.59
CA ASP A 223 2.20 10.94 -14.86
C ASP A 223 1.71 12.40 -14.86
N ALA A 224 1.93 13.11 -15.97
CA ALA A 224 1.50 14.50 -16.14
C ALA A 224 -0.03 14.71 -16.07
N ASN A 225 -0.82 13.65 -16.26
CA ASN A 225 -2.28 13.67 -16.16
C ASN A 225 -2.76 13.26 -14.76
N ASN A 226 -1.84 13.15 -13.79
CA ASN A 226 -2.11 12.73 -12.42
C ASN A 226 -2.60 11.26 -12.30
N PHE A 227 -2.23 10.41 -13.27
CA PHE A 227 -2.49 8.98 -13.22
C PHE A 227 -1.31 8.23 -12.61
N PRO A 228 -1.58 7.31 -11.66
CA PRO A 228 -0.54 6.47 -11.09
C PRO A 228 -0.13 5.39 -12.10
N VAL A 229 1.16 5.31 -12.40
CA VAL A 229 1.72 4.43 -13.45
C VAL A 229 2.69 3.37 -12.93
N ALA A 230 3.26 3.59 -11.74
CA ALA A 230 4.22 2.68 -11.13
C ALA A 230 4.30 2.90 -9.62
N THR A 231 4.97 1.97 -8.94
CA THR A 231 5.49 2.18 -7.58
C THR A 231 7.01 2.30 -7.62
N ALA A 232 7.59 3.02 -6.67
CA ALA A 232 9.02 3.14 -6.49
C ALA A 232 9.41 2.97 -5.03
N GLN A 233 10.41 2.14 -4.75
CA GLN A 233 11.06 2.06 -3.45
C GLN A 233 12.50 2.56 -3.56
N VAL A 234 12.90 3.47 -2.67
CA VAL A 234 14.27 3.99 -2.63
C VAL A 234 15.21 2.90 -2.16
N ASN A 235 16.09 2.47 -3.05
CA ASN A 235 17.13 1.48 -2.77
C ASN A 235 18.40 2.16 -2.25
N LYS A 236 18.76 3.33 -2.80
CA LYS A 236 19.96 4.08 -2.39
C LYS A 236 19.79 5.58 -2.59
N VAL A 237 20.33 6.38 -1.67
CA VAL A 237 20.49 7.83 -1.85
C VAL A 237 21.92 8.11 -2.35
N LEU A 238 22.06 8.73 -3.53
CA LEU A 238 23.35 8.87 -4.21
C LEU A 238 24.18 10.03 -3.69
N GLU A 239 23.54 11.18 -3.46
CA GLU A 239 24.19 12.43 -3.09
C GLU A 239 23.55 13.04 -1.84
N PRO A 240 24.31 13.86 -1.08
CA PRO A 240 23.73 14.72 -0.04
C PRO A 240 22.60 15.59 -0.62
N GLN A 241 21.50 15.71 0.13
CA GLN A 241 20.34 16.46 -0.33
C GLN A 241 20.59 17.95 -0.13
N GLU A 242 20.50 18.72 -1.20
CA GLU A 242 20.78 20.15 -1.20
C GLU A 242 19.48 20.93 -1.04
N GLU A 243 19.36 21.73 0.02
CA GLU A 243 18.19 22.59 0.24
C GLU A 243 18.11 23.67 -0.85
N VAL A 244 17.02 23.67 -1.61
CA VAL A 244 16.76 24.62 -2.70
C VAL A 244 15.85 25.75 -2.23
N GLU A 245 14.90 25.44 -1.34
CA GLU A 245 13.93 26.42 -0.86
C GLU A 245 13.51 26.12 0.59
N HIS A 246 13.30 27.20 1.34
CA HIS A 246 12.72 27.21 2.68
C HIS A 246 11.66 28.29 2.75
N THR A 247 10.42 27.92 3.05
CA THR A 247 9.35 28.87 3.28
C THR A 247 8.59 28.59 4.57
N VAL A 248 8.13 29.65 5.22
CA VAL A 248 7.23 29.58 6.36
C VAL A 248 5.94 30.29 5.96
N ASN A 249 4.83 29.56 5.94
CA ASN A 249 3.55 30.14 5.52
C ASN A 249 2.87 30.92 6.67
N SER A 250 1.78 31.63 6.36
CA SER A 250 1.00 32.42 7.33
C SER A 250 0.44 31.60 8.50
N LEU A 251 0.26 30.29 8.31
CA LEU A 251 -0.19 29.36 9.34
C LEU A 251 0.97 28.85 10.23
N GLY A 252 2.21 29.26 9.97
CA GLY A 252 3.41 28.83 10.68
C GLY A 252 3.87 27.41 10.33
N CYS A 253 3.38 26.85 9.21
CA CYS A 253 3.94 25.61 8.65
C CYS A 253 5.22 25.92 7.90
N VAL A 254 6.21 25.03 8.03
CA VAL A 254 7.51 25.14 7.36
C VAL A 254 7.53 24.15 6.20
N GLU A 255 7.79 24.64 4.99
CA GLU A 255 8.04 23.82 3.81
C GLU A 255 9.53 23.89 3.45
N LYS A 256 10.12 22.72 3.21
CA LYS A 256 11.48 22.59 2.69
C LYS A 256 11.47 21.82 1.39
N LYS A 257 12.22 22.34 0.42
CA LYS A 257 12.49 21.68 -0.85
C LYS A 257 13.96 21.35 -0.95
N ALA A 258 14.29 20.11 -1.31
CA ALA A 258 15.67 19.68 -1.49
C ALA A 258 15.85 18.92 -2.80
N ARG A 259 16.96 19.17 -3.49
CA ARG A 259 17.37 18.39 -4.66
C ARG A 259 17.82 17.01 -4.21
N VAL A 260 17.32 15.98 -4.88
CA VAL A 260 17.63 14.58 -4.55
C VAL A 260 18.05 13.79 -5.79
N GLY A 261 19.00 12.88 -5.58
CA GLY A 261 19.41 11.85 -6.55
C GLY A 261 19.34 10.49 -5.87
N LEU A 262 18.54 9.59 -6.44
CA LEU A 262 18.12 8.33 -5.83
C LEU A 262 18.29 7.19 -6.83
N ILE A 263 18.56 5.99 -6.34
CA ILE A 263 18.33 4.74 -7.09
C ILE A 263 17.07 4.11 -6.52
N CYS A 264 16.08 3.87 -7.37
CA CYS A 264 14.79 3.32 -6.99
C CYS A 264 14.53 1.98 -7.68
N ARG A 265 13.91 1.05 -6.96
CA ARG A 265 13.26 -0.14 -7.54
C ARG A 265 11.88 0.29 -8.00
N VAL A 266 11.66 0.32 -9.31
CA VAL A 266 10.44 0.80 -9.96
C VAL A 266 9.67 -0.38 -10.56
N SER A 267 8.40 -0.49 -10.22
CA SER A 267 7.49 -1.52 -10.74
C SER A 267 6.31 -0.85 -11.44
N TYR A 268 6.29 -0.90 -12.76
CA TYR A 268 5.20 -0.30 -13.56
C TYR A 268 3.92 -1.14 -13.48
N PHE A 269 2.78 -0.47 -13.59
CA PHE A 269 1.46 -1.13 -13.59
C PHE A 269 1.05 -1.65 -14.97
N ASP A 270 1.71 -1.18 -16.04
CA ASP A 270 1.50 -1.69 -17.38
C ASP A 270 2.06 -3.12 -17.50
N SER A 271 1.27 -3.99 -18.13
CA SER A 271 1.63 -5.38 -18.40
C SER A 271 2.87 -5.51 -19.29
N ALA A 272 3.14 -4.51 -20.14
CA ALA A 272 4.32 -4.49 -20.99
C ALA A 272 5.64 -4.23 -20.24
N ARG A 273 5.60 -3.61 -19.05
CA ARG A 273 6.76 -3.22 -18.23
C ARG A 273 6.70 -3.86 -16.83
N GLN A 274 6.12 -5.06 -16.72
CA GLN A 274 5.83 -5.71 -15.44
C GLN A 274 7.07 -6.09 -14.61
N GLN A 275 8.27 -6.06 -15.19
CA GLN A 275 9.51 -6.35 -14.46
C GLN A 275 9.89 -5.19 -13.54
N VAL A 276 10.57 -5.52 -12.44
CA VAL A 276 11.13 -4.51 -11.54
C VAL A 276 12.39 -3.93 -12.17
N HIS A 277 12.43 -2.62 -12.34
CA HIS A 277 13.57 -1.90 -12.89
C HIS A 277 14.33 -1.14 -11.80
N LEU A 278 15.66 -1.15 -11.85
CA LEU A 278 16.49 -0.33 -10.96
C LEU A 278 16.87 0.96 -11.67
N LEU A 279 16.16 2.06 -11.38
CA LEU A 279 16.27 3.31 -12.15
C LEU A 279 16.82 4.46 -11.31
N LEU A 280 17.60 5.32 -11.97
CA LEU A 280 18.00 6.61 -11.43
C LEU A 280 16.80 7.55 -11.37
N VAL A 281 16.54 8.12 -10.20
CA VAL A 281 15.50 9.12 -10.00
C VAL A 281 16.13 10.41 -9.50
N LYS A 282 15.93 11.50 -10.23
CA LYS A 282 16.36 12.86 -9.85
C LYS A 282 15.15 13.76 -9.76
N GLY A 283 15.08 14.64 -8.77
CA GLY A 283 13.97 15.58 -8.62
C GLY A 283 14.10 16.50 -7.41
N ILE A 284 13.03 17.21 -7.10
CA ILE A 284 12.93 18.10 -5.94
C ILE A 284 11.97 17.48 -4.91
N ALA A 285 12.50 17.07 -3.76
CA ALA A 285 11.72 16.53 -2.64
C ALA A 285 11.08 17.66 -1.83
N HIS A 286 9.78 17.56 -1.56
CA HIS A 286 9.00 18.51 -0.78
C HIS A 286 8.58 17.90 0.55
N ALA A 287 9.05 18.49 1.66
CA ALA A 287 8.66 18.11 3.00
C ALA A 287 7.98 19.26 3.73
N VAL A 288 6.92 18.94 4.48
CA VAL A 288 6.12 19.93 5.20
C VAL A 288 6.07 19.58 6.69
N LYS A 289 6.34 20.56 7.53
CA LYS A 289 6.18 20.50 8.98
C LYS A 289 5.03 21.42 9.40
N ALA A 290 4.00 20.86 10.04
CA ALA A 290 2.91 21.65 10.61
C ALA A 290 3.38 22.53 11.78
N LYS A 291 2.62 23.58 12.12
CA LYS A 291 2.91 24.41 13.30
C LYS A 291 2.80 23.58 14.59
N GLY A 292 3.83 23.63 15.43
CA GLY A 292 3.87 22.92 16.70
C GLY A 292 5.30 22.60 17.14
N SER A 293 5.54 22.51 18.45
CA SER A 293 6.87 22.19 18.99
C SER A 293 7.24 20.71 18.84
N ARG A 294 6.24 19.81 18.73
CA ARG A 294 6.44 18.36 18.58
C ARG A 294 6.15 17.84 17.17
N SER A 295 5.77 18.70 16.23
CA SER A 295 5.47 18.28 14.86
C SER A 295 6.75 17.90 14.14
N LYS A 296 6.76 16.72 13.53
CA LYS A 296 7.82 16.27 12.63
C LYS A 296 7.46 16.65 11.20
N ALA A 297 8.48 16.93 10.39
CA ALA A 297 8.31 17.12 8.96
C ALA A 297 7.88 15.80 8.32
N VAL A 298 6.99 15.88 7.35
CA VAL A 298 6.52 14.74 6.57
C VAL A 298 6.85 15.01 5.11
N LEU A 299 7.58 14.08 4.49
CA LEU A 299 7.79 14.09 3.04
C LEU A 299 6.44 13.90 2.34
N LYS A 300 6.12 14.78 1.39
CA LYS A 300 4.84 14.74 0.66
C LYS A 300 4.99 14.16 -0.73
N LYS A 301 5.99 14.64 -1.46
CA LYS A 301 6.22 14.25 -2.85
C LYS A 301 7.63 14.64 -3.30
N ILE A 302 8.03 14.10 -4.43
CA ILE A 302 9.16 14.57 -5.23
C ILE A 302 8.57 15.02 -6.57
N VAL A 303 8.84 16.27 -6.96
CA VAL A 303 8.35 16.87 -8.21
C VAL A 303 9.48 17.08 -9.19
N ASP A 304 9.13 17.46 -10.42
CA ASP A 304 10.07 17.69 -11.53
C ASP A 304 11.00 16.48 -11.72
N CYS A 305 10.43 15.28 -11.59
CA CYS A 305 11.21 14.07 -11.54
C CYS A 305 11.62 13.62 -12.94
N CYS A 306 12.87 13.18 -13.03
CA CYS A 306 13.36 12.29 -14.07
C CYS A 306 13.40 10.88 -13.48
N VAL A 307 12.78 9.90 -14.15
CA VAL A 307 12.81 8.47 -13.78
C VAL A 307 13.45 7.73 -14.95
N GLY A 308 14.70 7.29 -14.77
CA GLY A 308 15.56 6.93 -15.90
C GLY A 308 15.78 8.15 -16.80
N GLU A 309 15.51 8.00 -18.10
CA GLU A 309 15.60 9.08 -19.09
C GLU A 309 14.29 9.88 -19.23
N GLU A 310 13.18 9.36 -18.73
CA GLU A 310 11.85 9.95 -18.88
C GLU A 310 11.65 11.09 -17.87
N ARG A 311 11.14 12.24 -18.32
CA ARG A 311 10.91 13.45 -17.50
C ARG A 311 9.41 13.72 -17.29
N GLY A 312 9.11 14.56 -16.29
CA GLY A 312 7.76 15.08 -16.05
C GLY A 312 6.95 14.24 -15.06
N TRP A 313 7.61 13.35 -14.32
CA TRP A 313 6.97 12.52 -13.30
C TRP A 313 6.84 13.27 -11.98
N THR A 314 5.89 12.85 -11.16
CA THR A 314 5.85 13.19 -9.73
C THR A 314 5.81 11.90 -8.93
N LEU A 315 6.60 11.80 -7.87
CA LEU A 315 6.56 10.69 -6.93
C LEU A 315 5.81 11.15 -5.69
N VAL A 316 4.64 10.59 -5.42
CA VAL A 316 3.85 10.89 -4.21
C VAL A 316 4.30 9.95 -3.10
N ALA A 317 4.58 10.50 -1.91
CA ALA A 317 5.09 9.71 -0.79
C ALA A 317 4.02 8.75 -0.25
N GLY A 318 4.43 7.52 0.01
CA GLY A 318 3.56 6.40 0.35
C GLY A 318 3.21 5.56 -0.88
N THR A 319 3.04 4.25 -0.67
CA THR A 319 2.37 3.38 -1.63
C THR A 319 0.93 3.25 -1.17
N ASP A 320 0.01 3.86 -1.91
CA ASP A 320 -1.35 3.35 -1.88
C ASP A 320 -1.24 1.93 -2.43
N ASN A 321 -1.42 0.90 -1.60
CA ASN A 321 -1.45 -0.53 -1.99
C ASN A 321 -2.61 -0.85 -2.98
N VAL A 322 -3.15 0.17 -3.62
CA VAL A 322 -4.27 0.14 -4.50
C VAL A 322 -3.71 -0.15 -5.88
N ARG A 323 -3.67 -1.45 -6.21
CA ARG A 323 -3.37 -1.92 -7.56
C ARG A 323 -4.21 -1.11 -8.54
N VAL A 324 -3.54 -0.41 -9.46
CA VAL A 324 -4.20 0.32 -10.53
C VAL A 324 -4.09 -0.50 -11.80
N SER A 325 -5.23 -0.86 -12.37
CA SER A 325 -5.29 -1.57 -13.65
C SER A 325 -5.71 -0.59 -14.71
N VAL A 326 -4.86 -0.39 -15.72
CA VAL A 326 -5.19 0.44 -16.89
C VAL A 326 -5.78 -0.47 -17.95
N VAL A 327 -6.99 -0.15 -18.40
CA VAL A 327 -7.70 -0.90 -19.44
C VAL A 327 -8.09 0.03 -20.58
N SER A 328 -8.13 -0.51 -21.79
CA SER A 328 -8.50 0.24 -22.99
C SER A 328 -9.47 -0.55 -23.83
N GLY A 329 -10.53 0.10 -24.30
CA GLY A 329 -11.47 -0.53 -25.23
C GLY A 329 -10.83 -0.95 -26.56
N ASP A 330 -9.73 -0.30 -26.98
CA ASP A 330 -8.97 -0.71 -28.17
C ASP A 330 -8.50 -2.17 -28.07
N ASN A 331 -8.07 -2.60 -26.88
CA ASN A 331 -7.55 -3.94 -26.65
C ASN A 331 -8.63 -5.03 -26.80
N ILE A 332 -9.90 -4.66 -26.80
CA ILE A 332 -11.05 -5.57 -26.92
C ILE A 332 -11.91 -5.24 -28.15
N SER A 333 -11.40 -4.43 -29.08
CA SER A 333 -12.14 -3.98 -30.28
C SER A 333 -13.47 -3.28 -29.94
N ASP A 334 -13.49 -2.51 -28.84
CA ASP A 334 -14.60 -1.65 -28.41
C ASP A 334 -14.18 -0.17 -28.56
N VAL A 335 -15.01 0.76 -28.07
CA VAL A 335 -14.72 2.21 -28.09
C VAL A 335 -13.35 2.48 -27.44
N PRO A 336 -12.43 3.23 -28.08
CA PRO A 336 -11.02 3.44 -27.68
C PRO A 336 -10.79 4.24 -26.39
N THR A 337 -11.72 4.18 -25.44
CA THR A 337 -11.61 4.86 -24.15
C THR A 337 -10.62 4.11 -23.25
N LYS A 338 -9.74 4.86 -22.58
CA LYS A 338 -8.82 4.34 -21.57
C LYS A 338 -9.35 4.66 -20.18
N TYR A 339 -9.31 3.66 -19.29
CA TYR A 339 -9.74 3.79 -17.90
C TYR A 339 -8.64 3.31 -16.96
N SER A 340 -8.56 3.92 -15.79
CA SER A 340 -7.73 3.46 -14.67
C SER A 340 -8.66 3.00 -13.56
N ILE A 341 -8.55 1.73 -13.17
CA ILE A 341 -9.38 1.11 -12.15
C ILE A 341 -8.53 0.86 -10.92
N LYS A 342 -8.94 1.39 -9.77
CA LYS A 342 -8.24 1.23 -8.51
C LYS A 342 -8.88 0.15 -7.64
N GLY A 343 -8.07 -0.70 -7.02
CA GLY A 343 -8.52 -1.61 -5.97
C GLY A 343 -9.02 -2.98 -6.44
N LEU A 344 -8.79 -3.35 -7.70
CA LEU A 344 -9.04 -4.71 -8.18
C LEU A 344 -8.12 -5.73 -7.49
N LEU A 345 -8.70 -6.88 -7.14
CA LEU A 345 -7.94 -8.03 -6.68
C LEU A 345 -7.33 -8.78 -7.87
N PRO A 346 -6.24 -9.55 -7.67
CA PRO A 346 -5.52 -10.16 -8.79
C PRO A 346 -6.31 -11.13 -9.67
N HIS A 347 -7.35 -11.75 -9.13
CA HIS A 347 -8.22 -12.69 -9.82
C HIS A 347 -9.43 -12.04 -10.48
N GLU A 348 -9.64 -10.73 -10.28
CA GLU A 348 -10.83 -10.04 -10.75
C GLU A 348 -10.69 -9.53 -12.17
N LEU A 349 -11.79 -9.64 -12.92
CA LEU A 349 -11.94 -9.14 -14.27
C LEU A 349 -12.51 -7.72 -14.25
N PRO A 350 -11.86 -6.74 -14.89
CA PRO A 350 -12.27 -5.34 -14.90
C PRO A 350 -13.54 -5.04 -15.69
N VAL A 351 -14.42 -4.20 -15.13
CA VAL A 351 -15.56 -3.57 -15.82
C VAL A 351 -15.68 -2.10 -15.42
N ILE A 352 -15.64 -1.18 -16.39
CA ILE A 352 -15.78 0.27 -16.15
C ILE A 352 -16.20 1.00 -17.42
N GLY A 353 -17.19 1.89 -17.34
CA GLY A 353 -17.62 2.70 -18.48
C GLY A 353 -17.93 1.86 -19.72
N THR A 354 -17.28 2.14 -20.86
CA THR A 354 -17.43 1.33 -22.08
C THR A 354 -16.66 0.01 -22.04
N TYR A 355 -15.75 -0.20 -21.09
CA TYR A 355 -14.90 -1.37 -21.04
C TYR A 355 -15.52 -2.51 -20.21
N VAL A 356 -15.62 -3.69 -20.82
CA VAL A 356 -15.92 -4.96 -20.14
C VAL A 356 -14.84 -5.94 -20.57
N ASP A 357 -14.09 -6.51 -19.62
CA ASP A 357 -13.03 -7.50 -19.93
C ASP A 357 -13.60 -8.59 -20.85
N ALA A 358 -12.89 -8.88 -21.95
CA ALA A 358 -13.33 -9.80 -22.99
C ALA A 358 -13.58 -11.24 -22.49
N ARG A 359 -13.01 -11.60 -21.33
CA ARG A 359 -13.25 -12.88 -20.67
C ARG A 359 -14.63 -12.93 -20.02
N ILE A 360 -15.26 -11.80 -19.72
CA ILE A 360 -16.61 -11.77 -19.13
C ILE A 360 -17.63 -12.12 -20.22
N ALA A 361 -18.10 -13.37 -20.18
CA ALA A 361 -19.10 -13.90 -21.08
C ALA A 361 -20.44 -14.16 -20.37
N THR A 362 -21.55 -13.95 -21.08
CA THR A 362 -22.89 -14.33 -20.61
C THR A 362 -23.02 -15.85 -20.49
N GLY A 363 -23.95 -16.29 -19.63
CA GLY A 363 -24.19 -17.69 -19.32
C GLY A 363 -23.28 -18.27 -18.23
N PHE A 364 -22.36 -17.48 -17.66
CA PHE A 364 -21.49 -17.90 -16.55
C PHE A 364 -21.90 -17.19 -15.25
N HIS A 365 -21.53 -17.78 -14.12
CA HIS A 365 -21.78 -17.19 -12.81
C HIS A 365 -20.60 -16.30 -12.40
N TYR A 366 -20.90 -15.10 -11.89
CA TYR A 366 -19.89 -14.19 -11.35
C TYR A 366 -20.33 -13.62 -10.01
N ARG A 367 -19.37 -13.48 -9.09
CA ARG A 367 -19.48 -12.55 -7.97
C ARG A 367 -18.98 -11.18 -8.43
N VAL A 368 -19.66 -10.13 -7.99
CA VAL A 368 -19.32 -8.76 -8.39
C VAL A 368 -19.19 -7.89 -7.16
N ARG A 369 -18.19 -7.01 -7.16
CA ARG A 369 -18.10 -5.90 -6.20
C ARG A 369 -17.62 -4.63 -6.89
N PRO A 370 -17.95 -3.45 -6.36
CA PRO A 370 -17.28 -2.23 -6.77
C PRO A 370 -15.78 -2.30 -6.44
N ALA A 371 -14.91 -1.81 -7.32
CA ALA A 371 -13.45 -2.01 -7.17
C ALA A 371 -12.88 -1.31 -5.92
N ASP A 372 -13.46 -0.18 -5.54
CA ASP A 372 -13.13 0.62 -4.35
C ASP A 372 -13.75 0.10 -3.04
N SER A 373 -14.57 -0.96 -3.11
CA SER A 373 -15.32 -1.47 -1.96
C SER A 373 -15.12 -2.97 -1.75
N ARG A 374 -15.02 -3.38 -0.49
CA ARG A 374 -15.03 -4.81 -0.11
C ARG A 374 -16.44 -5.40 -0.06
N ARG A 375 -17.48 -4.57 -0.12
CA ARG A 375 -18.86 -5.03 -0.03
C ARG A 375 -19.33 -5.52 -1.41
N PRO A 376 -19.59 -6.82 -1.58
CA PRO A 376 -20.05 -7.34 -2.85
C PRO A 376 -21.49 -6.90 -3.13
N LEU A 377 -21.83 -6.83 -4.42
CA LEU A 377 -23.20 -6.73 -4.87
C LEU A 377 -23.92 -8.07 -4.64
N PHE A 378 -25.25 -8.04 -4.71
CA PHE A 378 -26.10 -9.23 -4.64
C PHE A 378 -25.82 -10.11 -3.42
N GLN A 379 -25.54 -9.48 -2.27
CA GLN A 379 -25.23 -10.17 -1.01
C GLN A 379 -24.01 -11.10 -1.08
N GLY A 380 -23.13 -10.93 -2.08
CA GLY A 380 -21.96 -11.80 -2.28
C GLY A 380 -22.24 -13.06 -3.08
N CYS A 381 -23.48 -13.28 -3.52
CA CYS A 381 -23.85 -14.44 -4.32
C CYS A 381 -23.24 -14.36 -5.73
N ALA A 382 -22.76 -15.50 -6.24
CA ALA A 382 -22.40 -15.62 -7.64
C ALA A 382 -23.67 -15.82 -8.47
N LEU A 383 -24.03 -14.83 -9.28
CA LEU A 383 -25.24 -14.89 -10.10
C LEU A 383 -24.90 -15.15 -11.58
N LEU A 384 -25.81 -15.81 -12.28
CA LEU A 384 -25.71 -16.05 -13.72
C LEU A 384 -25.81 -14.72 -14.48
N LEU A 385 -24.77 -14.34 -15.22
CA LEU A 385 -24.83 -13.17 -16.10
C LEU A 385 -25.66 -13.50 -17.34
N GLN A 386 -26.81 -12.86 -17.51
CA GLN A 386 -27.74 -13.14 -18.61
C GLN A 386 -27.48 -12.28 -19.84
N ALA A 387 -27.16 -11.00 -19.64
CA ALA A 387 -26.99 -10.05 -20.72
C ALA A 387 -25.98 -8.94 -20.37
N ILE A 388 -25.29 -8.47 -21.39
CA ILE A 388 -24.45 -7.26 -21.37
C ILE A 388 -25.04 -6.31 -22.41
N GLY A 389 -25.52 -5.15 -21.95
CA GLY A 389 -26.11 -4.12 -22.80
C GLY A 389 -25.08 -3.48 -23.73
N ARG A 390 -25.58 -2.88 -24.82
CA ARG A 390 -24.77 -2.08 -25.75
C ARG A 390 -24.77 -0.61 -25.32
N GLY A 391 -23.81 0.18 -25.79
CA GLY A 391 -23.71 1.62 -25.54
C GLY A 391 -22.53 2.00 -24.63
N TYR A 392 -22.55 3.25 -24.15
CA TYR A 392 -21.48 3.84 -23.34
C TYR A 392 -21.43 3.29 -21.92
N GLY A 393 -22.52 3.43 -21.17
CA GLY A 393 -22.77 2.61 -19.98
C GLY A 393 -23.38 1.29 -20.39
N LYS A 394 -22.71 0.17 -20.14
CA LYS A 394 -23.24 -1.16 -20.44
C LYS A 394 -24.06 -1.65 -19.25
N ARG A 395 -25.32 -1.98 -19.48
CA ARG A 395 -26.17 -2.61 -18.46
C ARG A 395 -25.81 -4.09 -18.31
N LEU A 396 -25.34 -4.50 -17.14
CA LEU A 396 -25.06 -5.89 -16.81
C LEU A 396 -26.25 -6.46 -16.06
N THR A 397 -26.92 -7.46 -16.65
CA THR A 397 -28.12 -8.07 -16.09
C THR A 397 -27.83 -9.50 -15.68
N PHE A 398 -28.04 -9.79 -14.40
CA PHE A 398 -27.89 -11.11 -13.79
C PHE A 398 -29.25 -11.77 -13.58
N ALA A 399 -29.27 -13.09 -13.46
CA ALA A 399 -30.48 -13.83 -13.13
C ALA A 399 -31.04 -13.35 -11.79
N GLY A 400 -32.36 -13.12 -11.76
CA GLY A 400 -33.10 -12.82 -10.55
C GLY A 400 -34.25 -13.81 -10.36
N ASP A 401 -34.80 -13.82 -9.14
CA ASP A 401 -35.82 -14.78 -8.74
C ASP A 401 -37.20 -14.50 -9.36
N LYS A 402 -37.40 -13.27 -9.87
CA LYS A 402 -38.66 -12.81 -10.45
C LYS A 402 -38.49 -12.45 -11.93
N LEU A 403 -39.29 -13.08 -12.78
CA LEU A 403 -39.21 -12.91 -14.24
C LEU A 403 -39.45 -11.46 -14.70
N ASN A 404 -40.42 -10.77 -14.07
CA ASN A 404 -40.87 -9.44 -14.51
C ASN A 404 -40.26 -8.28 -13.71
N ASN A 405 -39.76 -8.55 -12.49
CA ASN A 405 -39.21 -7.53 -11.58
C ASN A 405 -37.80 -7.94 -11.15
N ASN A 406 -36.88 -7.98 -12.12
CA ASN A 406 -35.49 -8.33 -11.87
C ASN A 406 -34.71 -7.07 -11.46
N GLU A 407 -34.28 -7.03 -10.20
CA GLU A 407 -33.45 -5.97 -9.64
C GLU A 407 -31.95 -6.29 -9.70
N ASN A 408 -31.58 -7.48 -10.20
CA ASN A 408 -30.19 -7.93 -10.28
C ASN A 408 -29.50 -7.36 -11.53
N TYR A 409 -29.40 -6.04 -11.62
CA TYR A 409 -28.67 -5.36 -12.69
C TYR A 409 -27.98 -4.09 -12.20
N PHE A 410 -26.95 -3.66 -12.92
CA PHE A 410 -26.31 -2.35 -12.74
C PHE A 410 -25.69 -1.89 -14.06
N TRP A 411 -25.20 -0.65 -14.09
CA TRP A 411 -24.47 -0.11 -15.25
C TRP A 411 -22.97 -0.05 -14.94
N SER A 412 -22.15 -0.36 -15.95
CA SER A 412 -20.68 -0.36 -15.83
C SER A 412 -20.06 0.99 -15.42
N ASP A 413 -20.80 2.08 -15.54
CA ASP A 413 -20.44 3.45 -15.14
C ASP A 413 -21.10 3.92 -13.84
N SER A 414 -21.89 3.07 -13.18
CA SER A 414 -22.55 3.44 -11.91
C SER A 414 -21.58 3.62 -10.74
N ASN A 415 -20.33 3.13 -10.86
CA ASN A 415 -19.26 3.41 -9.90
C ASN A 415 -18.05 4.02 -10.64
N PRO A 416 -17.52 5.19 -10.20
CA PRO A 416 -16.36 5.85 -10.81
C PRO A 416 -15.10 4.98 -10.88
N GLU A 417 -14.88 4.12 -9.89
CA GLU A 417 -13.73 3.22 -9.82
C GLU A 417 -14.04 1.85 -10.45
N GLY A 418 -15.20 1.68 -11.09
CA GLY A 418 -15.57 0.45 -11.79
C GLY A 418 -15.89 -0.74 -10.86
N TYR A 419 -15.87 -1.94 -11.45
CA TYR A 419 -16.26 -3.19 -10.81
C TYR A 419 -15.24 -4.31 -11.08
N GLY A 420 -15.05 -5.16 -10.08
CA GLY A 420 -14.30 -6.40 -10.18
C GLY A 420 -15.25 -7.60 -10.28
N PHE A 421 -15.05 -8.42 -11.30
CA PHE A 421 -15.80 -9.66 -11.55
C PHE A 421 -14.96 -10.88 -11.20
N THR A 422 -15.48 -11.76 -10.35
CA THR A 422 -14.86 -13.06 -10.02
C THR A 422 -15.72 -14.17 -10.58
N ILE A 423 -15.15 -15.04 -11.44
CA ILE A 423 -15.86 -16.19 -11.98
C ILE A 423 -16.14 -17.25 -10.90
N GLN A 424 -17.30 -17.89 -10.97
CA GLN A 424 -17.66 -19.07 -10.18
C GLN A 424 -17.97 -20.21 -11.15
N ALA A 425 -16.99 -21.07 -11.40
CA ALA A 425 -17.13 -22.27 -12.23
C ALA A 425 -17.78 -23.43 -11.46
N VAL A 426 -17.36 -23.61 -10.21
CA VAL A 426 -17.84 -24.68 -9.32
C VAL A 426 -18.50 -24.06 -8.08
N SER A 427 -19.64 -24.59 -7.67
CA SER A 427 -20.42 -24.08 -6.53
C SER A 427 -20.53 -25.12 -5.42
N PRO A 428 -20.70 -24.70 -4.14
CA PRO A 428 -21.06 -25.61 -3.07
C PRO A 428 -22.32 -26.41 -3.43
N GLY A 429 -22.29 -27.72 -3.18
CA GLY A 429 -23.35 -28.66 -3.55
C GLY A 429 -23.21 -29.29 -4.94
N ASP A 430 -22.20 -28.93 -5.73
CA ASP A 430 -21.90 -29.67 -6.97
C ASP A 430 -21.41 -31.09 -6.66
N TYR A 431 -21.81 -32.07 -7.49
CA TYR A 431 -21.46 -33.48 -7.37
C TYR A 431 -20.64 -33.96 -8.57
N PHE A 432 -19.64 -34.80 -8.30
CA PHE A 432 -18.74 -35.37 -9.29
C PHE A 432 -18.53 -36.87 -9.05
N ARG A 433 -18.43 -37.64 -10.14
CA ARG A 433 -17.84 -38.98 -10.14
C ARG A 433 -16.34 -38.90 -10.28
N ILE A 434 -15.62 -39.65 -9.47
CA ILE A 434 -14.17 -39.75 -9.54
C ILE A 434 -13.81 -40.93 -10.42
N ARG A 435 -13.02 -40.69 -11.46
CA ARG A 435 -12.53 -41.71 -12.38
C ARG A 435 -11.02 -41.73 -12.47
N SER A 436 -10.47 -42.91 -12.71
CA SER A 436 -9.07 -43.11 -13.07
C SER A 436 -8.79 -42.75 -14.54
N SER A 437 -7.51 -42.58 -14.89
CA SER A 437 -7.02 -42.57 -16.27
C SER A 437 -7.47 -43.76 -17.13
N CYS A 438 -7.79 -44.91 -16.52
CA CYS A 438 -8.32 -46.09 -17.21
C CYS A 438 -9.87 -46.16 -17.24
N ASP A 439 -10.56 -45.06 -16.91
CA ASP A 439 -12.03 -44.94 -16.85
C ASP A 439 -12.72 -45.80 -15.76
N GLU A 440 -11.95 -46.31 -14.80
CA GLU A 440 -12.48 -47.00 -13.61
C GLU A 440 -13.20 -46.01 -12.67
N ASP A 441 -14.38 -46.38 -12.16
CA ASP A 441 -15.15 -45.58 -11.20
C ASP A 441 -14.58 -45.79 -9.79
N LEU A 442 -13.96 -44.74 -9.24
CA LEU A 442 -13.26 -44.78 -7.96
C LEU A 442 -14.10 -44.26 -6.79
N GLY A 443 -15.14 -43.48 -7.08
CA GLY A 443 -15.91 -42.85 -6.01
C GLY A 443 -16.71 -41.61 -6.41
N ARG A 444 -17.14 -40.85 -5.40
CA ARG A 444 -17.95 -39.64 -5.54
C ARG A 444 -17.33 -38.51 -4.74
N ALA A 445 -17.48 -37.29 -5.23
CA ALA A 445 -17.10 -36.08 -4.53
C ALA A 445 -18.25 -35.08 -4.53
N ARG A 446 -18.55 -34.54 -3.36
CA ARG A 446 -19.47 -33.42 -3.17
C ARG A 446 -18.68 -32.18 -2.76
N VAL A 447 -18.91 -31.07 -3.44
CA VAL A 447 -18.26 -29.80 -3.07
C VAL A 447 -18.92 -29.26 -1.80
N PHE A 448 -18.16 -29.21 -0.72
CA PHE A 448 -18.59 -28.64 0.56
C PHE A 448 -18.37 -27.13 0.60
N ARG A 449 -17.19 -26.65 0.19
CA ARG A 449 -16.84 -25.22 0.14
C ARG A 449 -16.09 -24.85 -1.14
N ALA A 450 -16.33 -23.63 -1.61
CA ALA A 450 -15.70 -23.03 -2.79
C ALA A 450 -15.40 -21.55 -2.53
N ASP A 451 -14.66 -21.29 -1.45
CA ASP A 451 -14.43 -19.94 -0.93
C ASP A 451 -13.17 -19.28 -1.51
N VAL A 452 -12.20 -20.08 -1.95
CA VAL A 452 -11.01 -19.59 -2.63
C VAL A 452 -11.43 -19.04 -4.01
N PRO A 453 -10.96 -17.85 -4.41
CA PRO A 453 -11.27 -17.31 -5.73
C PRO A 453 -10.85 -18.26 -6.85
N GLN A 454 -11.72 -18.41 -7.84
CA GLN A 454 -11.48 -19.25 -9.00
C GLN A 454 -10.93 -18.38 -10.13
N VAL A 455 -9.88 -18.86 -10.81
CA VAL A 455 -9.11 -18.04 -11.77
C VAL A 455 -9.24 -18.64 -13.16
N GLU A 456 -9.72 -17.85 -14.11
CA GLU A 456 -9.78 -18.27 -15.51
C GLU A 456 -8.36 -18.32 -16.11
N GLU A 457 -8.01 -19.48 -16.67
CA GLU A 457 -6.73 -19.70 -17.36
C GLU A 457 -6.85 -19.47 -18.87
N SER A 458 -7.97 -19.88 -19.45
CA SER A 458 -8.20 -19.75 -20.89
C SER A 458 -9.69 -19.78 -21.24
N THR A 459 -10.03 -19.14 -22.35
CA THR A 459 -11.33 -19.25 -23.02
C THR A 459 -11.12 -19.66 -24.47
N THR A 460 -11.87 -20.66 -24.94
CA THR A 460 -11.89 -21.07 -26.34
C THR A 460 -13.32 -21.08 -26.87
N ILE A 461 -13.48 -20.79 -28.17
CA ILE A 461 -14.76 -20.84 -28.87
C ILE A 461 -14.63 -21.88 -29.97
N SER A 462 -15.48 -22.91 -29.93
CA SER A 462 -15.52 -23.94 -30.98
C SER A 462 -16.13 -23.39 -32.27
N ALA A 463 -15.93 -24.10 -33.39
CA ALA A 463 -16.59 -23.76 -34.66
C ALA A 463 -18.13 -23.79 -34.57
N GLU A 464 -18.68 -24.59 -33.65
CA GLU A 464 -20.11 -24.68 -33.33
C GLU A 464 -20.60 -23.54 -32.42
N GLY A 465 -19.69 -22.66 -31.97
CA GLY A 465 -19.98 -21.53 -31.09
C GLY A 465 -20.06 -21.88 -29.59
N HIS A 466 -19.62 -23.07 -29.19
CA HIS A 466 -19.53 -23.44 -27.78
C HIS A 466 -18.36 -22.70 -27.13
N LEU A 467 -18.66 -22.01 -26.02
CA LEU A 467 -17.63 -21.29 -25.27
C LEU A 467 -17.16 -22.16 -24.10
N THR A 468 -15.89 -22.55 -24.13
CA THR A 468 -15.26 -23.38 -23.09
C THR A 468 -14.27 -22.53 -22.30
N LYS A 469 -14.39 -22.54 -20.97
CA LYS A 469 -13.45 -21.92 -20.05
C LYS A 469 -12.70 -23.00 -19.27
N ARG A 470 -11.38 -22.84 -19.14
CA ARG A 470 -10.57 -23.56 -18.15
C ARG A 470 -10.38 -22.65 -16.95
N VAL A 471 -10.80 -23.10 -15.76
CA VAL A 471 -10.80 -22.30 -14.54
C VAL A 471 -10.08 -23.08 -13.45
N ARG A 472 -8.97 -22.54 -12.94
CA ARG A 472 -8.24 -23.11 -11.81
C ARG A 472 -9.09 -22.95 -10.55
N VAL A 473 -9.27 -24.05 -9.81
CA VAL A 473 -10.08 -24.11 -8.60
C VAL A 473 -9.31 -24.72 -7.43
N THR A 474 -9.66 -24.26 -6.23
CA THR A 474 -9.29 -24.89 -4.96
C THR A 474 -10.57 -25.02 -4.14
N LEU A 475 -10.95 -26.27 -3.87
CA LEU A 475 -12.24 -26.63 -3.29
C LEU A 475 -12.01 -27.44 -2.01
N THR A 476 -12.99 -27.40 -1.11
CA THR A 476 -13.10 -28.40 -0.05
C THR A 476 -14.23 -29.34 -0.44
N CYS A 477 -13.94 -30.62 -0.58
CA CYS A 477 -14.90 -31.63 -1.01
C CYS A 477 -15.02 -32.73 0.04
N ASP A 478 -16.23 -33.23 0.24
CA ASP A 478 -16.48 -34.49 0.92
C ASP A 478 -16.39 -35.60 -0.13
N ILE A 479 -15.47 -36.54 0.07
CA ILE A 479 -15.12 -37.56 -0.91
C ILE A 479 -15.39 -38.94 -0.32
N THR A 480 -16.12 -39.76 -1.08
CA THR A 480 -16.41 -41.16 -0.79
C THR A 480 -15.69 -42.02 -1.83
N PHE A 481 -14.70 -42.82 -1.43
CA PHE A 481 -14.03 -43.76 -2.33
C PHE A 481 -14.58 -45.18 -2.12
N ASN A 482 -14.85 -45.92 -3.19
CA ASN A 482 -15.28 -47.34 -3.12
C ASN A 482 -16.39 -47.67 -2.08
N ASN A 483 -17.24 -46.69 -1.75
CA ASN A 483 -18.25 -46.76 -0.68
C ASN A 483 -17.68 -46.97 0.75
N GLU A 484 -16.44 -46.56 1.00
CA GLU A 484 -15.85 -46.41 2.34
C GLU A 484 -16.31 -45.11 3.02
N GLU A 485 -15.69 -44.74 4.14
CA GLU A 485 -16.04 -43.53 4.90
C GLU A 485 -15.79 -42.23 4.11
N ASP A 486 -16.60 -41.21 4.41
CA ASP A 486 -16.45 -39.88 3.80
C ASP A 486 -15.23 -39.14 4.36
N HIS A 487 -14.41 -38.62 3.45
CA HIS A 487 -13.23 -37.81 3.78
C HIS A 487 -13.38 -36.39 3.26
N THR A 488 -13.32 -35.40 4.15
CA THR A 488 -13.27 -33.98 3.76
C THR A 488 -11.84 -33.61 3.39
N LEU A 489 -11.60 -33.33 2.11
CA LEU A 489 -10.27 -33.07 1.55
C LEU A 489 -10.24 -31.77 0.74
N ILE A 490 -9.07 -31.14 0.71
CA ILE A 490 -8.80 -30.04 -0.24
C ILE A 490 -8.53 -30.66 -1.61
N VAL A 491 -9.25 -30.17 -2.62
CA VAL A 491 -9.13 -30.59 -4.02
C VAL A 491 -8.70 -29.39 -4.85
N THR A 492 -7.57 -29.50 -5.52
CA THR A 492 -7.11 -28.50 -6.50
C THR A 492 -7.18 -29.10 -7.89
N GLY A 493 -7.42 -28.28 -8.92
CA GLY A 493 -7.50 -28.75 -10.31
C GLY A 493 -8.05 -27.69 -11.25
N THR A 494 -8.30 -28.06 -12.49
CA THR A 494 -8.85 -27.17 -13.52
C THR A 494 -10.25 -27.60 -13.91
N ALA A 495 -11.23 -26.76 -13.59
CA ALA A 495 -12.61 -26.92 -14.02
C ALA A 495 -12.75 -26.58 -15.51
N VAL A 496 -13.30 -27.52 -16.28
CA VAL A 496 -13.68 -27.31 -17.68
C VAL A 496 -15.16 -26.96 -17.72
N VAL A 497 -15.46 -25.70 -18.02
CA VAL A 497 -16.83 -25.16 -18.05
C VAL A 497 -17.22 -24.87 -19.48
N GLU A 498 -18.31 -25.46 -19.95
CA GLU A 498 -18.77 -25.28 -21.32
C GLU A 498 -20.16 -24.63 -21.36
N ARG A 499 -20.31 -23.65 -22.24
CA ARG A 499 -21.59 -23.04 -22.59
C ARG A 499 -21.98 -23.46 -24.00
N ARG A 500 -22.92 -24.41 -24.10
CA ARG A 500 -23.57 -24.80 -25.37
C ARG A 500 -24.84 -24.00 -25.67
N GLY A 501 -25.43 -23.36 -24.66
CA GLY A 501 -26.68 -22.61 -24.80
C GLY A 501 -26.66 -21.32 -23.99
N ARG A 502 -27.73 -21.09 -23.23
CA ARG A 502 -27.86 -19.89 -22.37
C ARG A 502 -27.09 -19.98 -21.05
N VAL A 503 -26.78 -21.19 -20.60
CA VAL A 503 -26.16 -21.43 -19.28
C VAL A 503 -24.96 -22.35 -19.47
N ALA A 504 -23.83 -21.94 -18.90
CA ALA A 504 -22.60 -22.72 -18.84
C ALA A 504 -22.69 -23.74 -17.71
N ARG A 505 -22.08 -24.91 -17.91
CA ARG A 505 -22.01 -25.97 -16.92
C ARG A 505 -20.58 -26.50 -16.85
N VAL A 506 -20.09 -26.72 -15.64
CA VAL A 506 -18.83 -27.47 -15.47
C VAL A 506 -19.09 -28.91 -15.92
N LEU A 507 -18.21 -29.42 -16.77
CA LEU A 507 -18.29 -30.78 -17.29
C LEU A 507 -17.45 -31.72 -16.42
N ARG A 508 -16.27 -31.25 -16.03
CA ARG A 508 -15.28 -32.04 -15.29
C ARG A 508 -14.21 -31.15 -14.66
N LEU A 509 -13.47 -31.73 -13.70
CA LEU A 509 -12.20 -31.21 -13.21
C LEU A 509 -11.07 -32.11 -13.71
N GLU A 510 -10.05 -31.49 -14.29
CA GLU A 510 -8.81 -32.11 -14.76
C GLU A 510 -7.64 -31.71 -13.85
N GLU A 511 -6.48 -32.36 -14.01
CA GLU A 511 -5.25 -32.04 -13.25
C GLU A 511 -5.49 -32.04 -11.73
N VAL A 512 -6.28 -32.99 -11.25
CA VAL A 512 -6.77 -33.01 -9.87
C VAL A 512 -5.67 -33.46 -8.91
N ALA A 513 -5.44 -32.68 -7.85
CA ALA A 513 -4.57 -33.02 -6.74
C ALA A 513 -5.33 -32.90 -5.40
N LEU A 514 -5.11 -33.90 -4.52
CA LEU A 514 -5.74 -34.02 -3.20
C LEU A 514 -4.77 -33.61 -2.09
N GLY A 515 -5.24 -32.85 -1.11
CA GLY A 515 -4.42 -32.21 -0.07
C GLY A 515 -3.97 -33.07 1.12
N SER A 516 -3.84 -34.40 1.01
CA SER A 516 -3.45 -35.26 2.14
C SER A 516 -2.48 -36.40 1.78
N GLN A 517 -1.91 -37.05 2.81
CA GLN A 517 -1.05 -38.24 2.71
C GLN A 517 -1.73 -39.43 1.99
N ILE A 518 -3.05 -39.36 1.75
CA ILE A 518 -3.79 -40.29 0.91
C ILE A 518 -3.25 -40.28 -0.53
N ASN A 519 -2.62 -39.19 -1.00
CA ASN A 519 -1.91 -39.18 -2.29
C ASN A 519 -0.90 -40.34 -2.43
N VAL A 520 -0.25 -40.76 -1.34
CA VAL A 520 0.79 -41.80 -1.39
C VAL A 520 0.18 -43.20 -1.61
N LEU A 521 -1.02 -43.46 -1.12
CA LEU A 521 -1.72 -44.74 -1.33
C LEU A 521 -2.27 -44.88 -2.76
N PHE A 522 -2.60 -43.77 -3.43
CA PHE A 522 -3.26 -43.78 -4.75
C PHE A 522 -2.33 -43.48 -5.93
N LEU A 523 -1.20 -42.77 -5.73
CA LEU A 523 -0.18 -42.60 -6.78
C LEU A 523 0.47 -43.93 -7.19
N HIS A 524 0.39 -44.97 -6.35
CA HIS A 524 0.91 -46.29 -6.68
C HIS A 524 0.04 -47.07 -7.68
N SER A 525 -1.23 -46.68 -7.92
CA SER A 525 -2.15 -47.41 -8.81
C SER A 525 -2.71 -46.60 -9.99
N CYS A 526 -2.88 -45.27 -9.86
CA CYS A 526 -3.48 -44.44 -10.90
C CYS A 526 -2.63 -43.21 -11.22
N LYS A 527 -2.30 -42.98 -12.50
CA LYS A 527 -1.45 -41.86 -12.93
C LYS A 527 -2.14 -40.49 -12.89
N THR A 528 -3.46 -40.42 -13.06
CA THR A 528 -4.22 -39.17 -13.04
C THR A 528 -5.67 -39.41 -12.63
N LEU A 529 -6.25 -38.51 -11.82
CA LEU A 529 -7.66 -38.49 -11.44
C LEU A 529 -8.46 -37.52 -12.32
N LEU A 530 -9.69 -37.91 -12.66
CA LEU A 530 -10.65 -37.10 -13.39
C LEU A 530 -11.97 -37.03 -12.62
N PHE A 531 -12.48 -35.83 -12.36
CA PHE A 531 -13.77 -35.66 -11.69
C PHE A 531 -14.81 -35.25 -12.72
N VAL A 532 -15.75 -36.12 -13.06
CA VAL A 532 -16.78 -35.86 -14.08
C VAL A 532 -18.07 -35.44 -13.38
N ARG A 533 -18.69 -34.33 -13.81
CA ARG A 533 -19.92 -33.83 -13.18
C ARG A 533 -21.05 -34.86 -13.33
N GLU A 534 -21.82 -35.06 -12.26
CA GLU A 534 -23.05 -35.86 -12.27
C GLU A 534 -24.27 -35.12 -12.81
#